data_AF-A0A7S3LCM8-F1
#
_entry.id   AF-A0A7S3LCM8-F1
#
_cell.length_a   1.000
_cell.length_b   1.000
_cell.length_c   1.000
_cell.angle_alpha   90.00
_cell.angle_beta   90.00
_cell.angle_gamma   90.00
#
_symmetry.space_group_name_H-M   'P 1'
#
loop_
_entity.id
_entity.type
_entity.pdbx_description
1 polymer ?
#
loop_
_entity_poly.entity_id
_entity_poly.type
_entity_poly.pdbx_seq_one_letter_code
_entity_poly.pdbx_strand_id
1 'polypeptide(L)'
;YNYRVVMIKGGTPIDMRGRCSAGQRVLACIVIRLALAETFGVNCGCIALDEPTVNLDYRNKKGLAVALAQIVAARSHQSNFQLIMITHDEEFISMMKTELAAHSNFSMPEKFFRVHRDMSSDGRYYSKITATDWEEIV
;
A
#
# COMPACT_ATOMS: atom_id res chain seq x y z
N TYR A 1 -17.00 23.38 8.78
CA TYR A 1 -16.44 23.38 7.41
C TYR A 1 -17.00 22.21 6.63
N ASN A 2 -17.31 22.39 5.34
CA ASN A 2 -17.81 21.33 4.44
C ASN A 2 -16.72 20.96 3.42
N TYR A 3 -15.97 19.90 3.69
CA TYR A 3 -14.96 19.36 2.76
C TYR A 3 -15.60 18.33 1.82
N ARG A 4 -15.16 18.32 0.57
CA ARG A 4 -15.55 17.32 -0.43
C ARG A 4 -14.36 16.93 -1.30
N VAL A 5 -14.32 15.69 -1.74
CA VAL A 5 -13.32 15.20 -2.69
C VAL A 5 -13.91 15.30 -4.09
N VAL A 6 -13.21 16.00 -4.99
CA VAL A 6 -13.65 16.21 -6.38
C VAL A 6 -12.67 15.55 -7.34
N MET A 7 -13.19 14.95 -8.40
CA MET A 7 -12.41 14.46 -9.54
C MET A 7 -12.66 15.36 -10.75
N ILE A 8 -11.62 15.60 -11.57
CA ILE A 8 -11.76 16.37 -12.81
C ILE A 8 -11.86 15.37 -13.97
N LYS A 9 -12.95 15.46 -14.75
CA LYS A 9 -13.16 14.64 -15.96
C LYS A 9 -13.52 15.56 -17.12
N GLY A 10 -12.68 15.57 -18.16
CA GLY A 10 -12.88 16.46 -19.32
C GLY A 10 -12.97 17.94 -18.94
N GLY A 11 -12.13 18.38 -17.98
CA GLY A 11 -12.15 19.75 -17.45
C GLY A 11 -13.30 20.07 -16.50
N THR A 12 -14.26 19.16 -16.29
CA THR A 12 -15.40 19.39 -15.40
C THR A 12 -15.16 18.78 -14.02
N PRO A 13 -15.32 19.55 -12.92
CA PRO A 13 -15.25 19.02 -11.57
C PRO A 13 -16.51 18.22 -11.22
N ILE A 14 -16.33 17.00 -10.72
CA ILE A 14 -17.39 16.08 -10.33
C ILE A 14 -17.14 15.65 -8.89
N ASP A 15 -18.18 15.68 -8.04
CA ASP A 15 -18.08 15.15 -6.68
C ASP A 15 -17.83 13.64 -6.73
N MET A 16 -16.81 13.16 -6.02
CA MET A 16 -16.53 11.72 -5.98
C MET A 16 -17.61 10.94 -5.24
N ARG A 17 -18.34 11.57 -4.31
CA ARG A 17 -19.38 10.90 -3.50
C ARG A 17 -20.50 10.38 -4.40
N GLY A 18 -20.65 9.05 -4.44
CA GLY A 18 -21.67 8.37 -5.25
C GLY A 18 -21.41 8.38 -6.76
N ARG A 19 -20.23 8.84 -7.22
CA ARG A 19 -19.87 8.94 -8.65
C ARG A 19 -18.53 8.29 -9.01
N CYS A 20 -17.75 7.86 -8.02
CA CYS A 20 -16.49 7.13 -8.23
C CYS A 20 -16.69 5.61 -8.12
N SER A 21 -15.85 4.85 -8.82
CA SER A 21 -15.76 3.40 -8.63
C SER A 21 -15.13 3.04 -7.28
N ALA A 22 -15.27 1.79 -6.87
CA ALA A 22 -14.61 1.28 -5.64
C ALA A 22 -13.08 1.51 -5.70
N GLY A 23 -12.43 1.21 -6.83
CA GLY A 23 -10.99 1.42 -7.01
C GLY A 23 -10.56 2.88 -6.97
N GLN A 24 -11.32 3.79 -7.59
CA GLN A 24 -11.05 5.23 -7.51
C GLN A 24 -11.17 5.75 -6.08
N ARG A 25 -12.15 5.26 -5.32
CA ARG A 25 -12.33 5.62 -3.92
C ARG A 25 -11.15 5.15 -3.06
N VAL A 26 -10.68 3.91 -3.26
CA VAL A 26 -9.52 3.35 -2.54
C VAL A 26 -8.26 4.16 -2.84
N LEU A 27 -7.97 4.40 -4.13
CA LEU A 27 -6.81 5.20 -4.55
C LEU A 27 -6.84 6.61 -3.97
N ALA A 28 -7.96 7.31 -4.11
CA ALA A 28 -8.11 8.65 -3.55
C ALA A 28 -7.95 8.66 -2.02
N CYS A 29 -8.49 7.67 -1.32
CA CYS A 29 -8.33 7.55 0.12
C CYS A 29 -6.88 7.35 0.54
N ILE A 30 -6.12 6.54 -0.20
CA ILE A 30 -4.69 6.30 0.06
C ILE A 30 -3.88 7.57 -0.18
N VAL A 31 -4.08 8.25 -1.32
CA VAL A 31 -3.38 9.50 -1.65
C VAL A 31 -3.67 10.60 -0.62
N ILE A 32 -4.94 10.76 -0.21
CA ILE A 32 -5.31 11.74 0.82
C ILE A 32 -4.64 11.42 2.15
N ARG A 33 -4.63 10.14 2.58
CA ARG A 33 -3.95 9.72 3.80
C ARG A 33 -2.44 9.99 3.73
N LEU A 34 -1.81 9.75 2.58
CA LEU A 34 -0.40 10.05 2.34
C LEU A 34 -0.08 11.54 2.45
N ALA A 35 -0.93 12.40 1.88
CA ALA A 35 -0.77 13.85 1.95
C ALA A 35 -1.01 14.38 3.36
N LEU A 36 -1.99 13.83 4.09
CA LEU A 36 -2.26 14.20 5.48
C LEU A 36 -1.12 13.77 6.41
N ALA A 37 -0.59 12.55 6.25
CA ALA A 37 0.56 12.08 7.02
C ALA A 37 1.80 12.95 6.77
N GLU A 38 2.02 13.42 5.55
CA GLU A 38 3.10 14.35 5.24
C GLU A 38 2.88 15.75 5.86
N THR A 39 1.66 16.28 5.76
CA THR A 39 1.35 17.64 6.21
C THR A 39 1.30 17.75 7.73
N PHE A 40 0.80 16.72 8.41
CA PHE A 40 0.54 16.73 9.85
C PHE A 40 1.46 15.81 10.66
N GLY A 41 2.10 14.83 10.02
CA GLY A 41 2.96 13.83 10.65
C GLY A 41 4.44 14.21 10.63
N VAL A 42 4.76 15.47 10.95
CA VAL A 42 6.13 16.03 10.93
C VAL A 42 7.17 15.13 11.63
N ASN A 43 6.73 14.40 12.67
CA ASN A 43 7.57 13.49 13.45
C ASN A 43 7.18 11.99 13.35
N CYS A 44 6.18 11.62 12.53
CA CYS A 44 5.72 10.25 12.37
C CYS A 44 5.03 10.07 11.01
N GLY A 45 5.81 9.89 9.94
CA GLY A 45 5.30 9.59 8.60
C GLY A 45 5.05 8.09 8.41
N CYS A 46 4.45 7.43 9.40
CA CYS A 46 4.06 6.03 9.31
C CYS A 46 2.66 5.89 8.69
N ILE A 47 2.53 5.02 7.70
CA ILE A 47 1.26 4.64 7.08
C ILE A 47 1.13 3.13 7.10
N ALA A 48 -0.01 2.65 7.58
CA ALA A 48 -0.38 1.24 7.52
C ALA A 48 -1.50 1.04 6.50
N LEU A 49 -1.30 0.11 5.57
CA LEU A 49 -2.29 -0.35 4.61
C LEU A 49 -2.66 -1.79 4.95
N ASP A 50 -3.89 -1.98 5.40
CA ASP A 50 -4.45 -3.29 5.69
C ASP A 50 -5.31 -3.76 4.52
N GLU A 51 -4.87 -4.82 3.85
CA GLU A 51 -5.52 -5.45 2.68
C GLU A 51 -5.99 -4.46 1.62
N PRO A 52 -5.07 -3.67 1.01
CA PRO A 52 -5.42 -2.54 0.15
C PRO A 52 -6.03 -2.96 -1.20
N THR A 53 -6.00 -4.24 -1.53
CA THR A 53 -6.52 -4.80 -2.78
C THR A 53 -7.97 -5.29 -2.70
N VAL A 54 -8.60 -5.23 -1.51
CA VAL A 54 -9.97 -5.70 -1.31
C VAL A 54 -10.94 -4.98 -2.25
N ASN A 55 -11.72 -5.78 -3.00
CA ASN A 55 -12.68 -5.33 -4.02
C ASN A 55 -12.07 -4.60 -5.23
N LEU A 56 -10.78 -4.80 -5.52
CA LEU A 56 -10.14 -4.29 -6.74
C LEU A 56 -10.04 -5.37 -7.82
N ASP A 57 -10.39 -5.01 -9.05
CA ASP A 57 -10.03 -5.81 -10.23
C ASP A 57 -8.54 -5.70 -10.55
N TYR A 58 -8.04 -6.59 -11.42
CA TYR A 58 -6.63 -6.63 -11.81
C TYR A 58 -6.07 -5.28 -12.29
N ARG A 59 -6.85 -4.50 -13.07
CA ARG A 59 -6.39 -3.20 -13.60
C ARG A 59 -6.20 -2.19 -12.48
N ASN A 60 -7.13 -2.14 -11.53
CA ASN A 60 -7.04 -1.26 -10.38
C ASN A 60 -5.96 -1.72 -9.40
N LYS A 61 -5.77 -3.04 -9.19
CA LYS A 61 -4.66 -3.60 -8.41
C LYS A 61 -3.31 -3.18 -8.99
N LYS A 62 -3.12 -3.34 -10.30
CA LYS A 62 -1.90 -2.90 -10.99
C LYS A 62 -1.67 -1.39 -10.87
N GLY A 63 -2.71 -0.59 -11.08
CA GLY A 63 -2.61 0.86 -10.92
C GLY A 63 -2.23 1.28 -9.50
N LEU A 64 -2.77 0.60 -8.49
CA LEU A 64 -2.44 0.82 -7.09
C LEU A 64 -1.00 0.40 -6.76
N ALA A 65 -0.55 -0.75 -7.27
CA ALA A 65 0.82 -1.22 -7.10
C ALA A 65 1.84 -0.21 -7.66
N VAL A 66 1.60 0.27 -8.89
CA VAL A 66 2.45 1.28 -9.54
C VAL A 66 2.48 2.57 -8.73
N ALA A 67 1.31 3.09 -8.33
CA ALA A 67 1.23 4.33 -7.57
C ALA A 67 1.97 4.23 -6.21
N LEU A 68 1.78 3.13 -5.48
CA LEU A 68 2.45 2.92 -4.19
C LEU A 68 3.96 2.75 -4.33
N ALA A 69 4.42 2.00 -5.34
CA ALA A 69 5.85 1.86 -5.62
C ALA A 69 6.50 3.22 -5.92
N GLN A 70 5.86 4.07 -6.75
CA GLN A 70 6.35 5.42 -7.04
C GLN A 70 6.40 6.31 -5.78
N ILE A 71 5.38 6.23 -4.91
CA ILE A 71 5.34 6.96 -3.64
C ILE A 71 6.48 6.52 -2.72
N VAL A 72 6.68 5.20 -2.58
CA VAL A 72 7.75 4.62 -1.74
C VAL A 72 9.12 5.01 -2.28
N ALA A 73 9.33 4.89 -3.59
CA ALA A 73 10.60 5.26 -4.23
C ALA A 73 10.89 6.77 -4.10
N ALA A 74 9.90 7.64 -4.34
CA ALA A 74 10.06 9.09 -4.23
C ALA A 74 10.34 9.55 -2.79
N ARG A 75 9.90 8.77 -1.79
CA ARG A 75 10.03 9.10 -0.35
C ARG A 75 11.10 8.29 0.36
N SER A 76 11.83 7.42 -0.33
CA SER A 76 12.85 6.55 0.27
C SER A 76 13.98 7.30 0.96
N HIS A 77 14.28 8.52 0.50
CA HIS A 77 15.30 9.39 1.10
C HIS A 77 14.78 10.24 2.27
N GLN A 78 13.47 10.24 2.54
CA GLN A 78 12.90 10.95 3.69
C GLN A 78 13.10 10.12 4.95
N SER A 79 13.77 10.67 5.97
CA SER A 79 14.07 9.96 7.22
C SER A 79 12.83 9.55 8.03
N ASN A 80 11.68 10.17 7.76
CA ASN A 80 10.48 10.03 8.59
C ASN A 80 9.37 9.23 7.91
N PHE A 81 9.64 8.58 6.77
CA PHE A 81 8.62 7.81 6.05
C PHE A 81 8.71 6.31 6.34
N GLN A 82 7.59 5.72 6.77
CA GLN A 82 7.46 4.28 6.97
C GLN A 82 6.15 3.80 6.37
N LEU A 83 6.21 2.79 5.50
CA LEU A 83 5.03 2.11 4.96
C LEU A 83 4.96 0.69 5.51
N ILE A 84 3.86 0.37 6.19
CA ILE A 84 3.51 -0.98 6.63
C ILE A 84 2.38 -1.47 5.73
N MET A 85 2.56 -2.64 5.13
CA MET A 85 1.57 -3.25 4.25
C MET A 85 1.25 -4.65 4.76
N ILE A 86 -0.04 -4.93 4.93
CA ILE A 86 -0.57 -6.25 5.25
C ILE A 86 -1.40 -6.67 4.03
N THR A 87 -1.05 -7.81 3.46
CA THR A 87 -1.77 -8.36 2.30
C THR A 87 -1.57 -9.87 2.22
N HIS A 88 -2.56 -10.56 1.69
CA HIS A 88 -2.46 -11.95 1.22
C HIS A 88 -2.41 -12.05 -0.31
N ASP A 89 -2.42 -10.91 -1.02
CA ASP A 89 -2.33 -10.83 -2.48
C ASP A 89 -0.85 -10.83 -2.94
N GLU A 90 -0.31 -12.01 -3.21
CA GLU A 90 1.07 -12.19 -3.69
C GLU A 90 1.30 -11.53 -5.06
N GLU A 91 0.29 -11.59 -5.95
CA GLU A 91 0.35 -10.98 -7.29
C GLU A 91 0.57 -9.47 -7.19
N PHE A 92 -0.14 -8.81 -6.27
CA PHE A 92 0.01 -7.39 -5.99
C PHE A 92 1.41 -7.02 -5.49
N ILE A 93 1.99 -7.84 -4.59
CA ILE A 93 3.36 -7.63 -4.12
C ILE A 93 4.37 -7.83 -5.25
N SER A 94 4.18 -8.83 -6.11
CA SER A 94 5.05 -9.08 -7.27
C SER A 94 5.03 -7.89 -8.26
N MET A 95 3.85 -7.29 -8.50
CA MET A 95 3.73 -6.05 -9.28
C MET A 95 4.47 -4.88 -8.63
N MET A 96 4.32 -4.68 -7.31
CA MET A 96 5.05 -3.65 -6.56
C MET A 96 6.56 -3.84 -6.61
N LYS A 97 7.05 -5.07 -6.41
CA LYS A 97 8.47 -5.45 -6.46
C LYS A 97 9.07 -5.13 -7.82
N THR A 98 8.35 -5.49 -8.90
CA THR A 98 8.77 -5.20 -10.27
C THR A 98 8.90 -3.69 -10.53
N GLU A 99 7.91 -2.91 -10.10
CA GLU A 99 7.93 -1.45 -10.28
C GLU A 99 9.04 -0.80 -9.44
N LEU A 100 9.22 -1.20 -8.18
CA LEU A 100 10.30 -0.71 -7.33
C LEU A 100 11.68 -1.05 -7.89
N ALA A 101 11.85 -2.22 -8.53
CA ALA A 101 13.12 -2.64 -9.11
C ALA A 101 13.51 -1.79 -10.33
N ALA A 102 12.53 -1.21 -11.01
CA ALA A 102 12.78 -0.27 -12.10
C ALA A 102 13.33 1.09 -11.61
N HIS A 103 13.25 1.38 -10.30
CA HIS A 103 13.77 2.62 -9.72
C HIS A 103 15.21 2.41 -9.22
N SER A 104 16.19 2.89 -9.99
CA SER A 104 17.63 2.67 -9.75
C SER A 104 18.17 3.15 -8.39
N ASN A 105 17.46 4.06 -7.72
CA ASN A 105 17.90 4.70 -6.48
C ASN A 105 17.16 4.15 -5.24
N PHE A 106 16.40 3.06 -5.39
CA PHE A 106 15.66 2.46 -4.29
C PHE A 106 16.37 1.21 -3.76
N SER A 107 16.63 1.16 -2.46
CA SER A 107 17.09 -0.06 -1.79
C SER A 107 15.88 -0.89 -1.41
N MET A 108 15.83 -2.12 -1.92
CA MET A 108 14.75 -3.06 -1.60
C MET A 108 14.75 -3.41 -0.10
N PRO A 109 13.58 -3.70 0.48
CA PRO A 109 13.51 -4.30 1.81
C PRO A 109 14.34 -5.58 1.86
N GLU A 110 15.00 -5.84 2.99
CA GLU A 110 15.73 -7.10 3.19
C GLU A 110 14.77 -8.27 3.43
N LYS A 111 13.69 -8.02 4.18
CA LYS A 111 12.78 -9.06 4.67
C LYS A 111 11.33 -8.62 4.64
N PHE A 112 10.45 -9.60 4.61
CA PHE A 112 9.03 -9.46 4.93
C PHE A 112 8.63 -10.45 6.02
N PHE A 113 7.50 -10.21 6.66
CA PHE A 113 7.01 -11.03 7.76
C PHE A 113 5.79 -11.82 7.32
N ARG A 114 5.87 -13.14 7.40
CA ARG A 114 4.74 -14.05 7.17
C ARG A 114 4.08 -14.39 8.49
N VAL A 115 2.77 -14.17 8.57
CA VAL A 115 1.94 -14.59 9.69
C VAL A 115 1.21 -15.87 9.29
N HIS A 116 1.41 -16.96 10.04
CA HIS A 116 0.76 -18.25 9.78
C HIS A 116 0.34 -18.93 11.09
N ARG A 117 -0.55 -19.91 11.03
CA ARG A 117 -0.93 -20.73 12.18
C ARG A 117 -0.17 -22.04 12.16
N ASP A 118 0.33 -22.44 13.32
CA ASP A 118 1.04 -23.70 13.50
C ASP A 118 0.54 -24.41 14.77
N MET A 119 0.57 -25.74 14.74
CA MET A 119 0.11 -26.59 15.84
C MET A 119 1.25 -26.79 16.84
N SER A 120 0.99 -26.45 18.10
CA SER A 120 1.94 -26.67 19.19
C SER A 120 1.81 -28.09 19.75
N SER A 121 2.76 -28.48 20.60
CA SER A 121 2.81 -29.80 21.25
C SER A 121 1.63 -30.10 22.17
N ASP A 122 0.88 -29.07 22.59
CA ASP A 122 -0.35 -29.16 23.38
C ASP A 122 -1.60 -29.41 22.53
N GLY A 123 -1.46 -29.56 21.21
CA GLY A 123 -2.55 -29.75 20.26
C GLY A 123 -3.32 -28.48 19.91
N ARG A 124 -2.90 -27.30 20.39
CA ARG A 124 -3.53 -26.02 20.09
C ARG A 124 -2.80 -25.30 18.94
N TYR A 125 -3.56 -24.51 18.19
CA TYR A 125 -3.01 -23.66 17.12
C TYR A 125 -2.66 -22.28 17.65
N TYR A 126 -1.45 -21.82 17.34
CA TYR A 126 -0.98 -20.48 17.68
C TYR A 126 -0.53 -19.75 16.40
N SER A 127 -0.72 -18.43 16.37
CA SER A 127 -0.17 -17.59 15.31
C SER A 127 1.33 -17.45 15.52
N LYS A 128 2.12 -17.77 14.49
CA LYS A 128 3.56 -17.55 14.41
C LYS A 128 3.86 -16.49 13.37
N ILE A 129 4.90 -15.71 13.62
CA ILE A 129 5.43 -14.72 12.68
C ILE A 129 6.85 -15.15 12.34
N THR A 130 7.13 -15.31 11.05
CA THR A 130 8.47 -15.65 10.54
C THR A 130 8.94 -14.57 9.60
N ALA A 131 10.19 -14.14 9.77
CA ALA A 131 10.84 -13.27 8.80
C ALA A 131 11.36 -14.12 7.63
N THR A 132 11.08 -13.68 6.41
CA THR A 132 11.48 -14.33 5.16
C THR A 132 12.20 -13.30 4.29
N ASP A 133 13.21 -13.74 3.54
CA ASP A 133 14.00 -12.83 2.70
C ASP A 133 13.14 -12.29 1.54
N TRP A 134 13.25 -10.99 1.26
CA TRP A 134 12.43 -10.31 0.24
C TRP A 134 12.63 -10.87 -1.17
N GLU A 135 13.80 -11.45 -1.42
CA GLU A 135 14.11 -12.11 -2.69
C GLU A 135 13.22 -13.33 -2.95
N GLU A 136 12.80 -14.04 -1.90
CA GLU A 136 11.94 -15.24 -1.99
C GLU A 136 10.47 -14.95 -2.32
N ILE A 137 10.09 -13.66 -2.44
CA ILE A 137 8.79 -13.29 -2.99
C ILE A 137 8.76 -13.66 -4.47
N VAL A 138 7.95 -14.67 -4.79
CA VAL A 138 7.61 -15.14 -6.14
C VAL A 138 6.58 -14.21 -6.76
#